data_AF-A0A962ZHG2-F1
#
_entry.id   AF-A0A962ZHG2-F1
#
_cell.length_a   1.000
_cell.length_b   1.000
_cell.length_c   1.000
_cell.angle_alpha   90.00
_cell.angle_beta   90.00
_cell.angle_gamma   90.00
#
_symmetry.space_group_name_H-M   'P 1'
#
loop_
_entity.id
_entity.type
_entity.pdbx_description
1 polymer ?
#
loop_
_entity_poly.entity_id
_entity_poly.type
_entity_poly.pdbx_seq_one_letter_code
_entity_poly.pdbx_strand_id
1 'polypeptide(L)'
;YDPARDFNDSLEQALAQTQCRFLVMSFTTDWRFSPARSEEIVNGLVTVGRDVSYAEIDTDKGHDAFLVDIPEYLKLLGAYMHRVAVEVENAAA
;
A
#
# COMPACT_ATOMS: atom_id res chain seq x y z
N TYR A 1 2.93 9.91 -12.84
CA TYR A 1 3.74 10.19 -11.65
C TYR A 1 4.69 9.01 -11.52
N ASP A 2 5.98 9.27 -11.31
CA ASP A 2 7.01 8.24 -11.25
C ASP A 2 7.96 8.58 -10.09
N PRO A 3 7.90 7.82 -8.98
CA PRO A 3 8.73 8.06 -7.80
C PRO A 3 10.20 7.73 -8.03
N ALA A 4 10.56 6.97 -9.09
CA ALA A 4 11.92 6.58 -9.38
C ALA A 4 12.73 7.64 -10.16
N ARG A 5 12.04 8.66 -10.70
CA ARG A 5 12.64 9.69 -11.59
C ARG A 5 13.89 10.36 -11.00
N ASP A 6 13.85 10.71 -9.72
CA ASP A 6 14.95 11.41 -9.04
C ASP A 6 15.98 10.45 -8.43
N PHE A 7 15.83 9.14 -8.69
CA PHE A 7 16.58 8.04 -8.08
C PHE A 7 17.18 7.12 -9.13
N ASN A 8 17.74 7.69 -10.20
CA ASN A 8 18.33 6.96 -11.33
C ASN A 8 17.38 5.90 -11.91
N ASP A 9 16.08 6.22 -11.97
CA ASP A 9 15.01 5.32 -12.40
C ASP A 9 14.94 4.00 -11.59
N SER A 10 15.48 3.96 -10.36
CA SER A 10 15.34 2.85 -9.42
C SER A 10 14.27 3.14 -8.37
N LEU A 11 13.20 2.36 -8.41
CA LEU A 11 12.14 2.40 -7.42
C LEU A 11 12.66 2.00 -6.02
N GLU A 12 13.60 1.05 -5.96
CA GLU A 12 14.23 0.62 -4.71
C GLU A 12 15.01 1.78 -4.07
N GLN A 13 15.80 2.54 -4.85
CA GLN A 13 16.54 3.69 -4.32
C GLN A 13 15.59 4.76 -3.76
N ALA A 14 14.45 4.99 -4.42
CA ALA A 14 13.42 5.90 -3.94
C ALA A 14 12.80 5.40 -2.61
N LEU A 15 12.46 4.11 -2.55
CA LEU A 15 11.78 3.51 -1.39
C LEU A 15 12.73 3.24 -0.21
N ALA A 16 14.03 3.12 -0.44
CA ALA A 16 15.03 2.85 0.60
C ALA A 16 15.07 3.94 1.69
N GLN A 17 14.62 5.15 1.39
CA GLN A 17 14.65 6.29 2.31
C GLN A 17 13.49 6.31 3.32
N THR A 18 12.46 5.50 3.05
CA THR A 18 11.24 5.46 3.87
C THR A 18 11.52 4.92 5.27
N GLN A 19 10.66 5.22 6.24
CA GLN A 19 10.83 4.77 7.63
C GLN A 19 9.59 4.14 8.24
N CYS A 20 8.44 4.27 7.56
CA CYS A 20 7.18 3.73 8.02
C CYS A 20 6.99 2.27 7.58
N ARG A 21 5.97 1.65 8.15
CA ARG A 21 5.39 0.40 7.67
C ARG A 21 4.27 0.72 6.71
N PHE A 22 4.06 -0.18 5.75
CA PHE A 22 3.20 0.07 4.60
C PHE A 22 1.98 -0.84 4.60
N LEU A 23 0.85 -0.26 4.16
CA LEU A 23 -0.29 -1.00 3.63
C LEU A 23 -0.44 -0.58 2.18
N VAL A 24 -0.38 -1.55 1.26
CA VAL A 24 -0.70 -1.35 -0.15
C VAL A 24 -1.97 -2.12 -0.44
N MET A 25 -2.98 -1.44 -1.00
CA MET A 25 -4.23 -2.06 -1.43
C MET A 25 -4.49 -1.72 -2.89
N SER A 26 -4.91 -2.71 -3.67
CA SER A 26 -5.26 -2.58 -5.08
C SER A 26 -6.67 -3.12 -5.34
N PHE A 27 -7.23 -2.79 -6.50
CA PHE A 27 -8.58 -3.22 -6.91
C PHE A 27 -8.50 -3.92 -8.27
N THR A 28 -9.11 -5.10 -8.40
CA THR A 28 -8.94 -5.98 -9.57
C THR A 28 -9.26 -5.32 -10.92
N THR A 29 -10.20 -4.36 -10.92
CA THR A 29 -10.64 -3.65 -12.13
C THR A 29 -10.08 -2.23 -12.28
N ASP A 30 -9.15 -1.79 -11.41
CA ASP A 30 -8.50 -0.49 -11.58
C ASP A 30 -7.54 -0.54 -12.77
N TRP A 31 -7.92 0.09 -13.89
CA TRP A 31 -7.08 0.20 -15.08
C TRP A 31 -6.07 1.35 -14.99
N ARG A 32 -6.31 2.32 -14.11
CA ARG A 32 -5.52 3.55 -13.98
C ARG A 32 -4.30 3.35 -13.09
N PHE A 33 -4.46 2.52 -12.05
CA PHE A 33 -3.41 2.06 -11.13
C PHE A 33 -3.60 0.56 -10.89
N SER A 34 -3.22 -0.23 -11.89
CA SER A 34 -3.47 -1.68 -11.89
C SER A 34 -2.83 -2.43 -10.71
N PRO A 35 -3.36 -3.61 -10.35
CA PRO A 35 -2.74 -4.45 -9.33
C PRO A 35 -1.26 -4.73 -9.60
N ALA A 36 -0.87 -4.96 -10.86
CA ALA A 36 0.53 -5.11 -11.26
C ALA A 36 1.42 -3.91 -10.86
N ARG A 37 0.91 -2.67 -10.94
CA ARG A 37 1.65 -1.48 -10.48
C ARG A 37 1.76 -1.44 -8.95
N SER A 38 0.77 -1.95 -8.24
CA SER A 38 0.83 -2.08 -6.78
C SER A 38 1.83 -3.16 -6.37
N GLU A 39 1.89 -4.28 -7.09
CA GLU A 39 2.89 -5.34 -6.90
C GLU A 39 4.32 -4.83 -7.13
N GLU A 40 4.55 -3.97 -8.13
CA GLU A 40 5.86 -3.31 -8.33
C GLU A 40 6.29 -2.53 -7.08
N ILE A 41 5.37 -1.78 -6.46
CA ILE A 41 5.64 -1.04 -5.21
C ILE A 41 5.93 -2.00 -4.05
N VAL A 42 5.11 -3.05 -3.89
CA VAL A 42 5.28 -4.06 -2.83
C VAL A 42 6.63 -4.76 -2.96
N ASN A 43 7.00 -5.19 -4.17
CA ASN A 43 8.28 -5.82 -4.45
C ASN A 43 9.46 -4.90 -4.14
N GLY A 44 9.36 -3.61 -4.51
CA GLY A 44 10.36 -2.60 -4.15
C GLY A 44 10.51 -2.42 -2.64
N LEU A 45 9.40 -2.34 -1.92
CA LEU A 45 9.37 -2.24 -0.45
C LEU A 45 9.98 -3.47 0.22
N VAL A 46 9.63 -4.68 -0.22
CA VAL A 46 10.21 -5.94 0.27
C VAL A 46 11.72 -5.99 -0.01
N THR A 47 12.14 -5.60 -1.21
CA THR A 47 13.56 -5.62 -1.62
C THR A 47 14.43 -4.74 -0.72
N VAL A 48 13.91 -3.60 -0.28
CA VAL A 48 14.64 -2.68 0.62
C VAL A 48 14.37 -2.94 2.10
N GLY A 49 13.75 -4.08 2.43
CA GLY A 49 13.58 -4.55 3.81
C GLY A 49 12.47 -3.85 4.61
N ARG A 50 11.45 -3.30 3.94
CA ARG A 50 10.30 -2.66 4.61
C ARG A 50 9.23 -3.70 4.95
N ASP A 51 8.61 -3.53 6.12
CA ASP A 51 7.39 -4.25 6.47
C ASP A 51 6.22 -3.64 5.67
N VAL A 52 5.66 -4.47 4.80
CA VAL A 52 4.56 -4.14 3.91
C VAL A 52 3.50 -5.23 3.98
N SER A 53 2.25 -4.81 4.16
CA SER A 53 1.06 -5.64 3.96
C SER A 53 0.45 -5.31 2.59
N TYR A 54 0.10 -6.35 1.82
CA TYR A 54 -0.56 -6.20 0.52
C TYR A 54 -1.92 -6.90 0.52
N ALA A 55 -2.93 -6.26 -0.06
CA ALA A 55 -4.22 -6.87 -0.36
C ALA A 55 -4.74 -6.40 -1.72
N GLU A 56 -5.13 -7.36 -2.56
CA GLU A 56 -5.86 -7.10 -3.81
C GLU A 56 -7.34 -7.38 -3.56
N ILE A 57 -8.17 -6.36 -3.76
CA ILE A 57 -9.61 -6.41 -3.48
C ILE A 57 -10.36 -6.68 -4.77
N ASP A 58 -11.14 -7.75 -4.79
CA ASP A 58 -11.98 -8.06 -5.94
C ASP A 58 -13.22 -7.14 -5.99
N THR A 59 -13.31 -6.33 -7.04
CA THR A 59 -14.41 -5.39 -7.22
C THR A 59 -14.54 -4.94 -8.67
N ASP A 60 -15.76 -4.63 -9.10
CA ASP A 60 -16.09 -4.05 -10.41
C ASP A 60 -16.06 -2.51 -10.42
N LYS A 61 -15.69 -1.87 -9.30
CA LYS A 61 -15.76 -0.42 -9.11
C LYS A 61 -14.54 0.35 -9.62
N GLY A 62 -13.53 -0.37 -10.13
CA GLY A 62 -12.34 0.21 -10.73
C GLY A 62 -11.59 1.14 -9.78
N HIS A 63 -11.09 2.25 -10.32
CA HIS A 63 -10.27 3.18 -9.56
C HIS A 63 -10.99 3.83 -8.38
N ASP A 64 -12.27 4.19 -8.54
CA ASP A 64 -13.02 4.88 -7.50
C ASP A 64 -13.48 3.95 -6.36
N ALA A 65 -13.06 2.67 -6.39
CA ALA A 65 -13.35 1.67 -5.38
C ALA A 65 -12.95 2.11 -3.95
N PHE A 66 -11.87 2.90 -3.80
CA PHE A 66 -11.45 3.38 -2.47
C PHE A 66 -12.40 4.41 -1.84
N LEU A 67 -13.32 4.98 -2.62
CA LEU A 67 -14.31 5.97 -2.17
C LEU A 67 -15.68 5.35 -1.84
N VAL A 68 -15.87 4.08 -2.12
CA VAL A 68 -17.16 3.39 -1.96
C VAL A 68 -17.13 2.39 -0.81
N ASP A 69 -18.31 2.07 -0.30
CA ASP A 69 -18.49 1.12 0.80
C ASP A 69 -18.32 -0.32 0.30
N ILE A 70 -17.07 -0.79 0.30
CA ILE A 70 -16.69 -2.18 0.04
C ILE A 70 -16.33 -2.81 1.39
N PRO A 71 -17.16 -3.72 1.93
CA PRO A 71 -16.97 -4.25 3.28
C PRO A 71 -15.60 -4.90 3.52
N GLU A 72 -15.07 -5.61 2.53
CA GLU A 72 -13.75 -6.26 2.62
C GLU A 72 -12.61 -5.25 2.72
N TYR A 73 -12.61 -4.23 1.85
CA TYR A 73 -11.66 -3.11 1.88
C TYR A 73 -11.70 -2.39 3.23
N LEU A 74 -12.89 -1.99 3.71
CA LEU A 74 -13.02 -1.28 4.97
C LEU A 74 -12.59 -2.13 6.17
N LYS A 75 -12.87 -3.42 6.16
CA LYS A 75 -12.43 -4.36 7.21
C LYS A 75 -10.91 -4.45 7.26
N LEU A 76 -10.24 -4.58 6.12
CA LEU A 76 -8.78 -4.68 6.04
C LEU A 76 -8.10 -3.37 6.45
N LEU A 77 -8.58 -2.24 5.93
CA LEU A 77 -8.09 -0.92 6.31
C LEU A 77 -8.28 -0.69 7.82
N GLY A 78 -9.46 -1.00 8.34
CA GLY A 78 -9.78 -0.87 9.77
C GLY A 78 -8.86 -1.72 10.65
N ALA A 79 -8.60 -2.97 10.26
CA ALA A 79 -7.68 -3.85 10.99
C ALA A 79 -6.24 -3.30 11.02
N TYR A 80 -5.76 -2.79 9.88
CA TYR A 80 -4.43 -2.17 9.81
C TYR A 80 -4.34 -0.92 10.68
N MET A 81 -5.34 -0.03 10.60
CA MET A 81 -5.36 1.21 11.39
C MET A 81 -5.51 0.94 12.89
N HIS A 82 -6.26 -0.09 13.27
CA HIS A 82 -6.34 -0.54 14.67
C HIS A 82 -4.97 -0.99 15.18
N ARG A 83 -4.23 -1.80 14.40
CA ARG A 83 -2.85 -2.17 14.73
C ARG A 83 -1.96 -0.93 14.93
N VAL A 84 -2.03 0.03 14.00
CA VAL A 84 -1.27 1.30 14.10
C VAL A 84 -1.61 2.05 15.38
N ALA A 85 -2.89 2.16 15.75
CA ALA A 85 -3.32 2.85 16.96
C ALA A 85 -2.73 2.20 18.22
N VAL A 86 -2.84 0.86 18.34
CA VAL A 86 -2.28 0.09 19.47
C VAL A 86 -0.78 0.27 19.58
N GLU A 87 -0.05 0.28 18.47
CA GLU A 87 1.41 0.43 18.46
C GLU A 87 1.85 1.85 18.87
N VAL A 88 1.09 2.87 18.45
CA VAL A 88 1.34 4.26 18.88
C VAL A 88 1.05 4.44 20.36
N GLU A 89 -0.05 3.87 20.87
CA GLU A 89 -0.39 3.90 22.30
C GLU A 89 0.69 3.20 23.15
N ASN A 90 1.14 2.03 22.72
CA ASN A 90 2.20 1.28 23.41
C ASN A 90 3.56 1.98 23.36
N ALA A 91 3.87 2.71 22.28
CA ALA A 91 5.12 3.47 22.18
C ALA A 91 5.12 4.75 23.03
N ALA A 92 3.94 5.24 23.42
CA ALA A 92 3.78 6.43 24.26
C ALA A 92 3.73 6.12 25.77
N ALA A 93 3.60 4.84 26.13
CA ALA A 93 3.61 4.33 27.51
C ALA A 93 5.03 3.99 27.99
#